data_AF-A0A0D8BB80-F1
#
_entry.id   AF-A0A0D8BB80-F1
#
_cell.length_a   1.000
_cell.length_b   1.000
_cell.length_c   1.000
_cell.angle_alpha   90.00
_cell.angle_beta   90.00
_cell.angle_gamma   90.00
#
_symmetry.space_group_name_H-M   'P 1'
#
loop_
_entity.id
_entity.type
_entity.pdbx_description
1 polymer ?
#
loop_
_entity_poly.entity_id
_entity_poly.type
_entity_poly.pdbx_seq_one_letter_code
_entity_poly.pdbx_strand_id
1 'polypeptide(L)'
;MICAAQDGRARYLQRQREVNRQVRRSTPGAEGARTDVCARDRRGRAARRAARVRRMSLHAHKLVCITLHMGVTAAVAGASGYGGGELLRLLLAHPEIEIGALAANTSVGLPVTDVHPNLPDLSGRVFTDAETLAAAEADVVFLALPHGQSAAVAATLPSTVRVVDLGADHRLADPEAWRRAYGGEHAGTWTYGLPELPGARARIAASRRVAAPGCYPTASTLALAPLLAAGLVEPQDLNVVAASGTSGAGRSAKVNLLGSEVMGDLTAYKVGTHQHRPEIVQALSGVAGTAVSLSFTPVLAPLPRGILATCSGRATPGTDADAVYEALRSAYAGEPFVRVLPPGRWPHAAATLGGNAVHVQGTFDAESGRAIVVSAIDNLGKGAAGQALQCANLMLGLSETAGLTAQGIAP
;
A
#
# COMPACT_ATOMS: atom_id res chain seq x y z
N MET A 1 -12.54 28.72 38.51
CA MET A 1 -13.89 28.56 37.91
C MET A 1 -14.22 27.08 37.71
N ILE A 2 -14.37 26.36 38.82
CA ILE A 2 -14.75 24.95 38.86
C ILE A 2 -16.01 24.89 39.74
N CYS A 3 -17.17 25.14 39.14
CA CYS A 3 -18.51 24.92 39.74
C CYS A 3 -19.67 24.99 38.73
N ALA A 4 -19.42 24.95 37.41
CA ALA A 4 -20.48 25.08 36.39
C ALA A 4 -20.65 23.85 35.48
N ALA A 5 -20.04 22.70 35.83
CA ALA A 5 -20.02 21.51 34.95
C ALA A 5 -20.81 20.30 35.48
N GLN A 6 -21.53 20.42 36.60
CA GLN A 6 -22.31 19.30 37.17
C GLN A 6 -23.82 19.37 36.89
N ASP A 7 -24.33 20.48 36.36
CA ASP A 7 -25.78 20.70 36.19
C ASP A 7 -26.33 20.36 34.78
N GLY A 8 -25.43 20.05 33.83
CA GLY A 8 -25.79 19.66 32.46
C GLY A 8 -26.03 18.15 32.27
N ARG A 9 -25.45 17.30 33.12
CA ARG A 9 -25.49 15.84 32.96
C ARG A 9 -26.79 15.22 33.47
N ALA A 10 -27.45 15.86 34.43
CA ALA A 10 -28.75 15.43 34.97
C ALA A 10 -29.92 15.69 33.99
N ARG A 11 -29.86 16.80 33.22
CA ARG A 11 -30.92 17.19 32.27
C ARG A 11 -30.94 16.33 31.00
N TYR A 12 -29.82 15.71 30.63
CA TYR A 12 -29.72 14.83 29.46
C TYR A 12 -30.31 13.43 29.72
N LEU A 13 -30.13 12.89 30.93
CA LEU A 13 -30.64 11.55 31.29
C LEU A 13 -32.16 11.52 31.54
N GLN A 14 -32.77 12.66 31.86
CA GLN A 14 -34.21 12.79 32.05
C GLN A 14 -34.97 12.82 30.70
N ARG A 15 -34.41 13.46 29.66
CA ARG A 15 -34.97 13.45 28.28
C ARG A 15 -34.95 12.06 27.61
N GLN A 16 -33.95 11.23 27.90
CA GLN A 16 -33.86 9.87 27.37
C GLN A 16 -34.92 8.90 27.95
N ARG A 17 -35.49 9.20 29.12
CA ARG A 17 -36.52 8.38 29.77
C ARG A 17 -37.95 8.72 29.33
N GLU A 18 -38.18 9.92 28.78
CA GLU A 18 -39.49 10.34 28.27
C GLU A 18 -39.73 9.88 26.82
N VAL A 19 -38.69 9.81 25.99
CA VAL A 19 -38.79 9.34 24.58
C VAL A 19 -39.10 7.83 24.49
N ASN A 20 -38.60 7.02 25.43
CA ASN A 20 -38.89 5.58 25.46
C ASN A 20 -40.29 5.22 26.00
N ARG A 21 -41.05 6.19 26.50
CA ARG A 21 -42.44 5.99 26.98
C ARG A 21 -43.50 6.22 25.90
N GLN A 22 -43.10 6.73 24.73
CA GLN A 22 -44.02 7.14 23.66
C GLN A 22 -44.09 6.15 22.47
N VAL A 23 -43.36 5.03 22.51
CA VAL A 23 -43.33 4.00 21.43
C VAL A 23 -44.14 2.74 21.81
N ARG A 24 -44.92 2.77 22.90
CA ARG A 24 -45.84 1.68 23.26
C ARG A 24 -47.22 2.23 23.56
N ARG A 25 -48.02 2.53 22.51
CA ARG A 25 -49.49 2.70 22.56
C ARG A 25 -50.03 3.02 21.16
N SER A 26 -50.42 2.01 20.39
CA SER A 26 -51.53 2.08 19.41
C SER A 26 -51.68 0.78 18.61
N THR A 27 -52.67 -0.04 18.96
CA THR A 27 -53.41 -0.91 18.01
C THR A 27 -54.65 -1.44 18.73
N PRO A 28 -55.87 -1.16 18.24
CA PRO A 28 -57.09 -1.85 18.65
C PRO A 28 -57.61 -2.79 17.54
N GLY A 29 -58.16 -3.93 17.94
CA GLY A 29 -58.90 -4.85 17.06
C GLY A 29 -59.24 -6.15 17.79
N ALA A 30 -60.54 -6.40 17.95
CA ALA A 30 -61.16 -7.40 18.81
C ALA A 30 -61.57 -8.70 18.07
N GLU A 31 -62.24 -9.59 18.82
CA GLU A 31 -62.85 -10.89 18.48
C GLU A 31 -61.90 -12.10 18.56
N GLY A 32 -62.14 -13.16 19.33
CA GLY A 32 -63.27 -13.56 20.16
C GLY A 32 -62.97 -14.94 20.79
N ALA A 33 -63.92 -15.42 21.61
CA ALA A 33 -64.01 -16.77 22.19
C ALA A 33 -63.19 -17.09 23.47
N ARG A 34 -63.97 -17.08 24.56
CA ARG A 34 -63.82 -17.77 25.84
C ARG A 34 -63.29 -19.21 25.71
N THR A 35 -62.36 -19.61 26.59
CA THR A 35 -62.58 -20.67 27.60
C THR A 35 -61.43 -20.70 28.60
N ASP A 36 -61.81 -21.06 29.82
CA ASP A 36 -61.11 -20.98 31.09
C ASP A 36 -60.14 -22.15 31.38
N VAL A 37 -59.06 -21.80 32.09
CA VAL A 37 -58.54 -22.43 33.33
C VAL A 37 -57.59 -23.67 33.29
N CYS A 38 -56.54 -23.50 34.12
CA CYS A 38 -55.66 -24.46 34.82
C CYS A 38 -54.52 -25.14 34.03
N ALA A 39 -53.26 -24.67 34.14
CA ALA A 39 -52.33 -24.71 35.27
C ALA A 39 -51.68 -26.09 35.55
N ARG A 40 -50.33 -26.07 35.49
CA ARG A 40 -49.32 -26.83 36.30
C ARG A 40 -48.27 -27.60 35.50
N ASP A 41 -47.23 -26.84 35.16
CA ASP A 41 -45.83 -27.06 35.56
C ASP A 41 -45.52 -28.33 36.38
N ARG A 42 -44.56 -29.14 35.89
CA ARG A 42 -43.47 -29.72 36.68
C ARG A 42 -42.40 -30.34 35.78
N ARG A 43 -41.29 -29.62 35.62
CA ARG A 43 -40.01 -30.13 35.13
C ARG A 43 -39.36 -31.06 36.17
N GLY A 44 -38.77 -32.15 35.66
CA GLY A 44 -37.42 -32.58 36.03
C GLY A 44 -37.24 -33.48 37.27
N ARG A 45 -36.75 -34.70 37.01
CA ARG A 45 -35.68 -35.39 37.76
C ARG A 45 -35.27 -36.65 36.98
N ALA A 46 -34.07 -36.63 36.39
CA ALA A 46 -32.85 -37.28 36.90
C ALA A 46 -32.77 -38.76 36.44
N ALA A 47 -31.97 -39.07 35.42
CA ALA A 47 -30.53 -39.33 35.51
C ALA A 47 -30.17 -40.64 36.25
N ARG A 48 -29.42 -41.49 35.51
CA ARG A 48 -28.52 -42.59 35.92
C ARG A 48 -29.00 -44.03 35.70
N ARG A 49 -28.46 -44.64 34.63
CA ARG A 49 -27.90 -46.02 34.46
C ARG A 49 -27.98 -46.32 32.94
N ALA A 50 -26.96 -46.76 32.22
CA ALA A 50 -25.73 -47.42 32.59
C ALA A 50 -24.62 -47.10 31.59
N ALA A 51 -23.42 -46.87 32.12
CA ALA A 51 -22.17 -47.00 31.40
C ALA A 51 -21.85 -48.48 31.16
N ARG A 52 -20.98 -48.73 30.17
CA ARG A 52 -20.04 -49.87 30.03
C ARG A 52 -20.24 -50.75 28.79
N VAL A 53 -19.82 -50.25 27.63
CA VAL A 53 -18.99 -51.02 26.69
C VAL A 53 -17.79 -50.16 26.33
N ARG A 54 -16.60 -50.73 26.55
CA ARG A 54 -15.28 -50.10 26.49
C ARG A 54 -14.74 -50.13 25.05
N ARG A 55 -14.03 -49.05 24.73
CA ARG A 55 -12.73 -49.00 24.00
C ARG A 55 -12.57 -49.95 22.82
N MET A 56 -12.53 -49.38 21.61
CA MET A 56 -11.43 -49.60 20.65
C MET A 56 -11.47 -48.50 19.59
N SER A 57 -10.28 -48.01 19.23
CA SER A 57 -9.98 -47.08 18.13
C SER A 57 -10.32 -45.59 18.30
N LEU A 58 -9.50 -44.89 19.09
CA LEU A 58 -9.31 -43.43 19.03
C LEU A 58 -7.84 -43.10 18.68
N HIS A 59 -7.21 -43.93 17.83
CA HIS A 59 -5.78 -43.86 17.48
C HIS A 59 -5.53 -43.99 15.96
N ALA A 60 -6.42 -43.44 15.14
CA ALA A 60 -6.15 -43.13 13.74
C ALA A 60 -7.18 -42.06 13.35
N HIS A 61 -6.79 -41.01 12.61
CA HIS A 61 -7.50 -39.74 12.36
C HIS A 61 -7.06 -38.52 13.20
N LYS A 62 -5.87 -38.60 13.83
CA LYS A 62 -4.95 -37.46 13.90
C LYS A 62 -3.85 -37.64 12.84
N LEU A 63 -4.23 -37.63 11.56
CA LEU A 63 -3.45 -36.85 10.61
C LEU A 63 -3.92 -35.41 10.95
N VAL A 64 -3.22 -34.57 11.71
CA VAL A 64 -1.85 -34.16 11.48
C VAL A 64 -1.56 -34.19 9.97
N CYS A 65 -2.40 -33.50 9.21
CA CYS A 65 -1.85 -32.64 8.17
C CYS A 65 -0.92 -31.67 8.89
N ILE A 66 0.30 -32.11 9.16
CA ILE A 66 1.45 -31.28 8.88
C ILE A 66 1.28 -30.97 7.39
N THR A 67 0.52 -29.93 7.08
CA THR A 67 0.90 -29.12 5.93
C THR A 67 2.26 -28.63 6.38
N LEU A 68 3.32 -29.27 5.88
CA LEU A 68 4.57 -28.57 5.62
C LEU A 68 4.11 -27.36 4.78
N HIS A 69 3.72 -26.27 5.42
CA HIS A 69 3.85 -24.98 4.80
C HIS A 69 5.35 -24.87 4.66
N MET A 70 5.86 -25.32 3.51
CA MET A 70 7.17 -24.93 3.03
C MET A 70 7.03 -23.42 2.87
N GLY A 71 7.28 -22.68 3.96
CA GLY A 71 7.14 -21.23 3.98
C GLY A 71 8.03 -20.65 2.89
N VAL A 72 7.49 -19.73 2.11
CA VAL A 72 8.27 -19.06 1.06
C VAL A 72 9.38 -18.28 1.77
N THR A 73 10.64 -18.47 1.37
CA THR A 73 11.75 -17.71 1.98
C THR A 73 12.09 -16.47 1.14
N ALA A 74 12.14 -15.30 1.79
CA ALA A 74 12.53 -14.05 1.18
C ALA A 74 13.92 -13.59 1.62
N ALA A 75 14.78 -13.23 0.66
CA ALA A 75 16.03 -12.52 0.94
C ALA A 75 15.92 -11.04 0.56
N VAL A 76 16.62 -10.17 1.30
CA VAL A 76 16.56 -8.71 1.09
C VAL A 76 17.97 -8.13 0.94
N ALA A 77 18.27 -7.60 -0.24
CA ALA A 77 19.47 -6.79 -0.48
C ALA A 77 19.17 -5.31 -0.23
N GLY A 78 20.08 -4.59 0.42
CA GLY A 78 19.83 -3.21 0.85
C GLY A 78 18.95 -3.13 2.10
N ALA A 79 18.96 -4.18 2.92
CA ALA A 79 18.10 -4.33 4.10
C ALA A 79 18.30 -3.21 5.15
N SER A 80 19.46 -2.53 5.18
CA SER A 80 19.76 -1.45 6.12
C SER A 80 19.16 -0.07 5.76
N GLY A 81 18.64 0.09 4.53
CA GLY A 81 17.96 1.32 4.09
C GLY A 81 16.51 1.42 4.61
N TYR A 82 15.85 2.56 4.37
CA TYR A 82 14.44 2.72 4.77
C TYR A 82 13.48 1.80 4.01
N GLY A 83 13.68 1.62 2.68
CA GLY A 83 12.88 0.67 1.90
C GLY A 83 13.07 -0.78 2.36
N GLY A 84 14.32 -1.17 2.63
CA GLY A 84 14.65 -2.48 3.18
C GLY A 84 14.04 -2.69 4.58
N GLY A 85 14.21 -1.73 5.49
CA GLY A 85 13.63 -1.81 6.83
C GLY A 85 12.10 -1.88 6.84
N GLU A 86 11.43 -1.13 5.96
CA GLU A 86 9.98 -1.21 5.81
C GLU A 86 9.53 -2.57 5.25
N LEU A 87 10.26 -3.11 4.28
CA LEU A 87 10.00 -4.44 3.76
C LEU A 87 10.14 -5.51 4.85
N LEU A 88 11.17 -5.42 5.69
CA LEU A 88 11.34 -6.32 6.84
C LEU A 88 10.17 -6.21 7.84
N ARG A 89 9.69 -5.00 8.12
CA ARG A 89 8.50 -4.78 8.95
C ARG A 89 7.26 -5.50 8.39
N LEU A 90 7.06 -5.44 7.08
CA LEU A 90 5.93 -6.08 6.41
C LEU A 90 6.09 -7.61 6.37
N LEU A 91 7.30 -8.10 6.09
CA LEU A 91 7.60 -9.54 6.07
C LEU A 91 7.43 -10.19 7.45
N LEU A 92 7.79 -9.51 8.54
CA LEU A 92 7.54 -10.00 9.91
C LEU A 92 6.04 -10.25 10.19
N ALA A 93 5.15 -9.52 9.51
CA ALA A 93 3.70 -9.67 9.63
C ALA A 93 3.09 -10.55 8.53
N HIS A 94 3.90 -11.10 7.61
CA HIS A 94 3.40 -11.85 6.47
C HIS A 94 3.07 -13.30 6.87
N PRO A 95 1.88 -13.83 6.54
CA PRO A 95 1.46 -15.14 7.01
C PRO A 95 2.19 -16.32 6.34
N GLU A 96 2.79 -16.11 5.17
CA GLU A 96 3.30 -17.18 4.30
C GLU A 96 4.75 -16.98 3.82
N ILE A 97 5.39 -15.88 4.20
CA ILE A 97 6.76 -15.54 3.76
C ILE A 97 7.64 -15.35 4.99
N GLU A 98 8.74 -16.09 5.07
CA GLU A 98 9.73 -16.01 6.14
C GLU A 98 10.97 -15.22 5.70
N ILE A 99 11.62 -14.54 6.66
CA ILE A 99 12.79 -13.69 6.40
C ILE A 99 14.08 -14.53 6.40
N GLY A 100 14.61 -14.77 5.21
CA GLY A 100 15.92 -15.34 4.92
C GLY A 100 17.07 -14.32 5.00
N ALA A 101 18.03 -14.40 4.08
CA ALA A 101 19.25 -13.60 4.12
C ALA A 101 19.01 -12.08 4.03
N LEU A 102 19.80 -11.31 4.79
CA LEU A 102 19.68 -9.86 4.92
C LEU A 102 20.99 -9.18 4.51
N ALA A 103 21.11 -8.76 3.26
CA ALA A 103 22.32 -8.11 2.80
C ALA A 103 22.29 -6.59 2.98
N ALA A 104 23.42 -6.05 3.39
CA ALA A 104 23.72 -4.62 3.40
C ALA A 104 25.11 -4.37 2.79
N ASN A 105 25.48 -3.10 2.64
CA ASN A 105 26.84 -2.72 2.22
C ASN A 105 27.63 -2.19 3.42
N THR A 106 27.36 -0.96 3.84
CA THR A 106 28.11 -0.31 4.94
C THR A 106 27.75 -0.82 6.33
N SER A 107 26.80 -1.75 6.47
CA SER A 107 26.30 -2.28 7.75
C SER A 107 26.56 -3.77 7.94
N VAL A 108 27.37 -4.40 7.09
CA VAL A 108 27.73 -5.82 7.21
C VAL A 108 28.31 -6.09 8.60
N GLY A 109 27.88 -7.19 9.22
CA GLY A 109 28.31 -7.61 10.56
C GLY A 109 27.58 -6.91 11.71
N LEU A 110 26.86 -5.82 11.45
CA LEU A 110 26.06 -5.16 12.50
C LEU A 110 24.77 -5.95 12.79
N PRO A 111 24.31 -5.99 14.05
CA PRO A 111 22.97 -6.44 14.39
C PRO A 111 21.90 -5.63 13.65
N VAL A 112 20.85 -6.31 13.19
CA VAL A 112 19.72 -5.64 12.51
C VAL A 112 19.07 -4.59 13.40
N THR A 113 18.95 -4.88 14.70
CA THR A 113 18.35 -3.99 15.70
C THR A 113 19.16 -2.73 16.00
N ASP A 114 20.46 -2.71 15.68
CA ASP A 114 21.29 -1.50 15.84
C ASP A 114 20.96 -0.47 14.74
N VAL A 115 20.54 -0.97 13.57
CA VAL A 115 20.17 -0.14 12.42
C VAL A 115 18.67 0.16 12.41
N HIS A 116 17.85 -0.86 12.72
CA HIS A 116 16.38 -0.82 12.74
C HIS A 116 15.87 -1.21 14.14
N PRO A 117 15.99 -0.34 15.15
CA PRO A 117 15.57 -0.64 16.52
C PRO A 117 14.06 -0.86 16.64
N ASN A 118 13.28 -0.46 15.63
CA ASN A 118 11.85 -0.70 15.53
C ASN A 118 11.48 -2.16 15.16
N LEU A 119 12.46 -3.04 14.93
CA LEU A 119 12.25 -4.45 14.53
C LEU A 119 12.83 -5.42 15.58
N PRO A 120 12.30 -5.46 16.82
CA PRO A 120 12.87 -6.26 17.91
C PRO A 120 12.83 -7.78 17.64
N ASP A 121 11.88 -8.26 16.84
CA ASP A 121 11.76 -9.68 16.47
C ASP A 121 12.91 -10.16 15.57
N LEU A 122 13.74 -9.24 15.05
CA LEU A 122 14.98 -9.55 14.33
C LEU A 122 16.23 -9.50 15.23
N SER A 123 16.05 -9.49 16.56
CA SER A 123 17.16 -9.59 17.50
C SER A 123 18.02 -10.85 17.22
N GLY A 124 19.33 -10.70 17.29
CA GLY A 124 20.30 -11.77 16.97
C GLY A 124 20.54 -11.99 15.47
N ARG A 125 19.75 -11.37 14.58
CA ARG A 125 20.05 -11.35 13.13
C ARG A 125 21.12 -10.30 12.84
N VAL A 126 22.02 -10.60 11.92
CA VAL A 126 23.09 -9.69 11.46
C VAL A 126 22.99 -9.47 9.95
N PHE A 127 23.43 -8.31 9.48
CA PHE A 127 23.53 -8.07 8.05
C PHE A 127 24.74 -8.81 7.45
N THR A 128 24.54 -9.42 6.29
CA THR A 128 25.58 -10.09 5.48
C THR A 128 25.93 -9.26 4.25
N ASP A 129 26.93 -9.71 3.50
CA ASP A 129 27.22 -9.16 2.16
C ASP A 129 26.28 -9.74 1.09
N ALA A 130 26.38 -9.21 -0.13
CA ALA A 130 25.58 -9.61 -1.28
C ALA A 130 25.94 -11.00 -1.81
N GLU A 131 27.19 -11.44 -1.67
CA GLU A 131 27.64 -12.76 -2.10
C GLU A 131 26.99 -13.86 -1.25
N THR A 132 26.97 -13.66 0.07
CA THR A 132 26.27 -14.52 1.04
C THR A 132 24.77 -14.60 0.74
N LEU A 133 24.16 -13.48 0.34
CA LEU A 133 22.75 -13.48 -0.08
C LEU A 133 22.52 -14.26 -1.36
N ALA A 134 23.39 -14.10 -2.37
CA ALA A 134 23.26 -14.83 -3.64
C ALA A 134 23.45 -16.34 -3.46
N ALA A 135 24.28 -16.74 -2.49
CA ALA A 135 24.45 -18.14 -2.09
C ALA A 135 23.28 -18.68 -1.24
N ALA A 136 22.42 -17.82 -0.69
CA ALA A 136 21.27 -18.25 0.09
C ALA A 136 20.16 -18.76 -0.84
N GLU A 137 19.66 -19.96 -0.57
CA GLU A 137 18.47 -20.49 -1.24
C GLU A 137 17.24 -19.69 -0.76
N ALA A 138 16.73 -18.80 -1.61
CA ALA A 138 15.51 -18.05 -1.38
C ALA A 138 14.55 -18.20 -2.57
N ASP A 139 13.25 -18.18 -2.29
CA ASP A 139 12.21 -18.28 -3.32
C ASP A 139 11.98 -16.92 -4.01
N VAL A 140 12.17 -15.84 -3.26
CA VAL A 140 12.06 -14.46 -3.72
C VAL A 140 13.17 -13.59 -3.14
N VAL A 141 13.74 -12.72 -3.98
CA VAL A 141 14.75 -11.73 -3.59
C VAL A 141 14.21 -10.33 -3.84
N PHE A 142 14.34 -9.47 -2.82
CA PHE A 142 14.02 -8.05 -2.93
C PHE A 142 15.30 -7.23 -3.03
N LEU A 143 15.39 -6.35 -4.01
CA LEU A 143 16.52 -5.45 -4.19
C LEU A 143 16.12 -4.03 -3.76
N ALA A 144 16.37 -3.68 -2.50
CA ALA A 144 16.15 -2.35 -1.93
C ALA A 144 17.42 -1.48 -2.02
N LEU A 145 18.01 -1.43 -3.21
CA LEU A 145 19.31 -0.82 -3.47
C LEU A 145 19.18 0.59 -4.08
N PRO A 146 20.22 1.44 -3.94
CA PRO A 146 20.27 2.71 -4.66
C PRO A 146 20.16 2.53 -6.18
N HIS A 147 19.72 3.56 -6.88
CA HIS A 147 19.66 3.55 -8.34
C HIS A 147 21.04 3.27 -8.96
N GLY A 148 21.07 2.45 -10.01
CA GLY A 148 22.26 2.01 -10.73
C GLY A 148 23.03 0.88 -10.04
N GLN A 149 22.51 0.29 -8.96
CA GLN A 149 23.20 -0.76 -8.19
C GLN A 149 22.48 -2.11 -8.22
N SER A 150 21.20 -2.15 -8.60
CA SER A 150 20.43 -3.40 -8.56
C SER A 150 20.74 -4.29 -9.76
N ALA A 151 21.10 -3.73 -10.92
CA ALA A 151 21.44 -4.52 -12.11
C ALA A 151 22.61 -5.50 -11.88
N ALA A 152 23.70 -5.03 -11.27
CA ALA A 152 24.87 -5.85 -11.01
C ALA A 152 24.55 -6.99 -10.03
N VAL A 153 23.79 -6.72 -8.96
CA VAL A 153 23.35 -7.73 -8.00
C VAL A 153 22.36 -8.70 -8.63
N ALA A 154 21.41 -8.21 -9.44
CA ALA A 154 20.44 -9.06 -10.13
C ALA A 154 21.11 -10.06 -11.09
N ALA A 155 22.22 -9.69 -11.71
CA ALA A 155 22.97 -10.54 -12.63
C ALA A 155 23.67 -11.73 -11.95
N THR A 156 23.91 -11.67 -10.63
CA THR A 156 24.49 -12.79 -9.87
C THR A 156 23.45 -13.79 -9.38
N LEU A 157 22.16 -13.43 -9.45
CA LEU A 157 21.07 -14.28 -8.98
C LEU A 157 20.64 -15.30 -10.04
N PRO A 158 20.31 -16.55 -9.65
CA PRO A 158 19.81 -17.56 -10.58
C PRO A 158 18.59 -17.07 -11.38
N SER A 159 18.47 -17.45 -12.66
CA SER A 159 17.32 -17.07 -13.49
C SER A 159 15.99 -17.64 -12.98
N THR A 160 16.05 -18.69 -12.16
CA THR A 160 14.89 -19.39 -11.58
C THR A 160 14.27 -18.64 -10.40
N VAL A 161 15.05 -17.88 -9.61
CA VAL A 161 14.55 -17.16 -8.44
C VAL A 161 13.63 -16.03 -8.86
N ARG A 162 12.64 -15.65 -8.04
CA ARG A 162 11.84 -14.46 -8.30
C ARG A 162 12.57 -13.23 -7.77
N VAL A 163 12.56 -12.13 -8.50
CA VAL A 163 13.19 -10.87 -8.06
C VAL A 163 12.21 -9.72 -8.19
N VAL A 164 12.08 -8.94 -7.11
CA VAL A 164 11.40 -7.65 -7.11
C VAL A 164 12.42 -6.56 -6.81
N ASP A 165 12.69 -5.74 -7.80
CA ASP A 165 13.63 -4.62 -7.70
C ASP A 165 12.89 -3.34 -7.29
N LEU A 166 13.22 -2.78 -6.13
CA LEU A 166 12.71 -1.49 -5.66
C LEU A 166 13.54 -0.33 -6.22
N GLY A 167 14.70 -0.62 -6.82
CA GLY A 167 15.53 0.32 -7.56
C GLY A 167 14.91 0.74 -8.89
N ALA A 168 15.64 1.55 -9.65
CA ALA A 168 15.15 2.12 -10.90
C ALA A 168 15.64 1.37 -12.15
N ASP A 169 16.65 0.51 -12.00
CA ASP A 169 17.52 0.02 -13.07
C ASP A 169 16.77 -0.67 -14.19
N HIS A 170 15.64 -1.30 -13.87
CA HIS A 170 14.84 -2.08 -14.81
C HIS A 170 13.45 -1.46 -15.10
N ARG A 171 13.19 -0.22 -14.69
CA ARG A 171 11.87 0.42 -14.84
C ARG A 171 11.62 1.00 -16.23
N LEU A 172 12.63 1.65 -16.80
CA LEU A 172 12.49 2.35 -18.07
C LEU A 172 12.69 1.40 -19.24
N ALA A 173 11.81 1.49 -20.23
CA ALA A 173 11.86 0.75 -21.49
C ALA A 173 12.78 1.41 -22.52
N ASP A 174 12.82 2.74 -22.52
CA ASP A 174 13.66 3.54 -23.43
C ASP A 174 15.07 3.73 -22.83
N PRO A 175 16.13 3.18 -23.47
CA PRO A 175 17.50 3.40 -23.04
C PRO A 175 17.90 4.88 -23.05
N GLU A 176 17.35 5.70 -23.95
CA GLU A 176 17.66 7.14 -24.02
C GLU A 176 17.02 7.90 -22.85
N ALA A 177 15.80 7.54 -22.46
CA ALA A 177 15.18 8.05 -21.24
C ALA A 177 15.99 7.68 -19.99
N TRP A 178 16.51 6.45 -19.92
CA TRP A 178 17.42 6.03 -18.86
C TRP A 178 18.68 6.90 -18.81
N ARG A 179 19.40 7.03 -19.94
CA ARG A 179 20.63 7.83 -20.03
C ARG A 179 20.43 9.27 -19.58
N ARG A 180 19.32 9.90 -19.99
CA ARG A 180 18.99 11.28 -19.57
C ARG A 180 18.71 11.42 -18.08
N ALA A 181 18.07 10.42 -17.46
CA ALA A 181 17.64 10.50 -16.07
C ALA A 181 18.73 10.06 -15.08
N TYR A 182 19.45 8.98 -15.39
CA TYR A 182 20.37 8.32 -14.46
C TYR A 182 21.83 8.33 -14.96
N GLY A 183 22.06 8.52 -16.26
CA GLY A 183 23.37 8.27 -16.87
C GLY A 183 23.71 6.77 -16.94
N GLY A 184 24.90 6.46 -17.43
CA GLY A 184 25.40 5.08 -17.51
C GLY A 184 24.69 4.20 -18.55
N GLU A 185 24.98 2.90 -18.49
CA GLU A 185 24.41 1.88 -19.38
C GLU A 185 23.00 1.47 -18.90
N HIS A 186 22.09 1.22 -19.85
CA HIS A 186 20.74 0.75 -19.55
C HIS A 186 20.74 -0.76 -19.33
N ALA A 187 20.28 -1.21 -18.16
CA ALA A 187 20.29 -2.61 -17.77
C ALA A 187 19.19 -3.47 -18.41
N GLY A 188 18.40 -2.89 -19.31
CA GLY A 188 17.17 -3.49 -19.84
C GLY A 188 15.95 -3.19 -18.98
N THR A 189 14.88 -3.93 -19.19
CA THR A 189 13.56 -3.60 -18.64
C THR A 189 12.86 -4.85 -18.14
N TRP A 190 12.26 -4.75 -16.95
CA TRP A 190 11.48 -5.83 -16.33
C TRP A 190 9.99 -5.51 -16.34
N THR A 191 9.18 -6.46 -15.89
CA THR A 191 7.73 -6.23 -15.74
C THR A 191 7.49 -5.10 -14.74
N TYR A 192 6.79 -4.05 -15.15
CA TYR A 192 6.50 -2.91 -14.28
C TYR A 192 5.46 -3.28 -13.21
N GLY A 193 5.83 -3.09 -11.94
CA GLY A 193 5.11 -3.59 -10.77
C GLY A 193 4.00 -2.67 -10.23
N LEU A 194 3.04 -2.28 -11.07
CA LEU A 194 1.87 -1.51 -10.65
C LEU A 194 0.58 -2.30 -10.95
N PRO A 195 0.14 -3.20 -10.05
CA PRO A 195 -0.94 -4.17 -10.31
C PRO A 195 -2.25 -3.54 -10.78
N GLU A 196 -2.57 -2.34 -10.30
CA GLU A 196 -3.79 -1.61 -10.59
C GLU A 196 -3.85 -1.06 -12.04
N LEU A 197 -2.75 -1.07 -12.79
CA LEU A 197 -2.78 -0.68 -14.20
C LEU A 197 -3.46 -1.76 -15.06
N PRO A 198 -4.16 -1.37 -16.14
CA PRO A 198 -4.81 -2.30 -17.05
C PRO A 198 -3.88 -3.44 -17.53
N GLY A 199 -4.28 -4.68 -17.21
CA GLY A 199 -3.55 -5.91 -17.55
C GLY A 199 -2.23 -6.13 -16.80
N ALA A 200 -1.80 -5.23 -15.90
CA ALA A 200 -0.52 -5.35 -15.22
C ALA A 200 -0.49 -6.50 -14.21
N ARG A 201 -1.55 -6.67 -13.42
CA ARG A 201 -1.70 -7.76 -12.43
C ARG A 201 -1.37 -9.15 -12.99
N ALA A 202 -1.94 -9.51 -14.14
CA ALA A 202 -1.68 -10.81 -14.78
C ALA A 202 -0.24 -10.95 -15.28
N ARG A 203 0.34 -9.86 -15.83
CA ARG A 203 1.75 -9.84 -16.25
C ARG A 203 2.70 -10.00 -15.07
N ILE A 204 2.40 -9.36 -13.94
CA ILE A 204 3.18 -9.46 -12.70
C ILE A 204 3.13 -10.89 -12.16
N ALA A 205 1.94 -11.49 -12.07
CA ALA A 205 1.78 -12.86 -11.58
C ALA A 205 2.55 -13.89 -12.43
N ALA A 206 2.64 -13.67 -13.75
CA ALA A 206 3.40 -14.54 -14.66
C ALA A 206 4.92 -14.27 -14.67
N SER A 207 5.39 -13.21 -14.01
CA SER A 207 6.79 -12.76 -14.11
C SER A 207 7.70 -13.36 -13.05
N ARG A 208 8.98 -13.51 -13.41
CA ARG A 208 10.08 -13.79 -12.46
C ARG A 208 10.89 -12.54 -12.10
N ARG A 209 10.67 -11.44 -12.80
CA ARG A 209 11.46 -10.21 -12.69
C ARG A 209 10.52 -9.01 -12.76
N VAL A 210 10.34 -8.34 -11.62
CA VAL A 210 9.46 -7.18 -11.48
C VAL A 210 10.27 -5.97 -11.04
N ALA A 211 10.10 -4.85 -11.73
CA ALA A 211 10.59 -3.55 -11.31
C ALA A 211 9.46 -2.82 -10.60
N ALA A 212 9.54 -2.72 -9.27
CA ALA A 212 8.58 -1.98 -8.48
C ALA A 212 8.70 -0.47 -8.81
N PRO A 213 7.59 0.22 -9.09
CA PRO A 213 7.55 1.64 -9.41
C PRO A 213 8.20 2.54 -8.35
N GLY A 214 8.59 3.73 -8.77
CA GLY A 214 8.93 4.81 -7.85
C GLY A 214 7.70 5.31 -7.08
N CYS A 215 7.95 5.96 -5.95
CA CYS A 215 6.91 6.48 -5.08
C CYS A 215 6.07 7.58 -5.75
N TYR A 216 6.70 8.59 -6.38
CA TYR A 216 5.98 9.60 -7.15
C TYR A 216 5.25 9.04 -8.38
N PRO A 217 5.88 8.17 -9.21
CA PRO A 217 5.21 7.44 -10.29
C PRO A 217 3.95 6.73 -9.83
N THR A 218 4.00 6.00 -8.71
CA THR A 218 2.83 5.33 -8.14
C THR A 218 1.69 6.32 -7.87
N ALA A 219 1.94 7.39 -7.12
CA ALA A 219 0.92 8.38 -6.78
C ALA A 219 0.33 9.08 -8.02
N SER A 220 1.21 9.46 -8.95
CA SER A 220 0.84 10.29 -10.12
C SER A 220 0.13 9.47 -11.19
N THR A 221 0.63 8.25 -11.45
CA THR A 221 0.04 7.34 -12.43
C THR A 221 -1.35 6.89 -11.98
N LEU A 222 -1.54 6.56 -10.70
CA LEU A 222 -2.86 6.20 -10.19
C LEU A 222 -3.83 7.39 -10.14
N ALA A 223 -3.35 8.63 -10.13
CA ALA A 223 -4.22 9.79 -10.26
C ALA A 223 -4.69 10.01 -11.72
N LEU A 224 -3.78 9.88 -12.69
CA LEU A 224 -4.04 10.32 -14.07
C LEU A 224 -4.44 9.22 -15.05
N ALA A 225 -4.06 7.95 -14.80
CA ALA A 225 -4.33 6.85 -15.72
C ALA A 225 -5.84 6.66 -16.02
N PRO A 226 -6.77 6.72 -15.05
CA PRO A 226 -8.20 6.58 -15.33
C PRO A 226 -8.75 7.66 -16.26
N LEU A 227 -8.29 8.91 -16.10
CA LEU A 227 -8.76 10.04 -16.92
C LEU A 227 -8.26 9.92 -18.37
N LEU A 228 -7.01 9.48 -18.56
CA LEU A 228 -6.48 9.21 -19.90
C LEU A 228 -7.19 8.02 -20.57
N ALA A 229 -7.42 6.94 -19.83
CA ALA A 229 -8.13 5.77 -20.35
C ALA A 229 -9.57 6.11 -20.76
N ALA A 230 -10.22 7.03 -20.05
CA ALA A 230 -11.57 7.51 -20.35
C ALA A 230 -11.60 8.67 -21.38
N GLY A 231 -10.44 9.17 -21.84
CA GLY A 231 -10.37 10.29 -22.78
C GLY A 231 -10.84 11.63 -22.21
N LEU A 232 -10.78 11.82 -20.88
CA LEU A 232 -11.24 13.03 -20.19
C LEU A 232 -10.20 14.14 -20.12
N VAL A 233 -8.94 13.84 -20.42
CA VAL A 233 -7.84 14.81 -20.45
C VAL A 233 -6.98 14.66 -21.70
N GLU A 234 -6.47 15.79 -22.18
CA GLU A 234 -5.51 15.83 -23.28
C GLU A 234 -4.14 15.26 -22.84
N PRO A 235 -3.52 14.36 -23.61
CA PRO A 235 -2.21 13.79 -23.25
C PRO A 235 -1.06 14.80 -23.26
N GLN A 236 -1.20 15.97 -23.90
CA GLN A 236 -0.10 16.91 -24.17
C GLN A 236 0.12 18.02 -23.13
N ASP A 237 -0.69 18.10 -22.06
CA ASP A 237 -0.57 19.14 -21.04
C ASP A 237 -0.91 18.62 -19.63
N LEU A 238 -0.18 17.59 -19.18
CA LEU A 238 -0.29 17.08 -17.82
C LEU A 238 0.67 17.82 -16.89
N ASN A 239 0.22 18.06 -15.66
CA ASN A 239 1.02 18.68 -14.61
C ASN A 239 0.90 17.88 -13.31
N VAL A 240 2.02 17.66 -12.64
CA VAL A 240 2.08 17.05 -11.32
C VAL A 240 2.95 17.90 -10.41
N VAL A 241 2.36 18.33 -9.29
CA VAL A 241 3.09 18.88 -8.15
C VAL A 241 2.87 17.93 -6.98
N ALA A 242 3.95 17.41 -6.42
CA ALA A 242 3.85 16.38 -5.39
C ALA A 242 4.75 16.68 -4.19
N ALA A 243 4.14 16.81 -3.01
CA ALA A 243 4.85 16.92 -1.75
C ALA A 243 5.20 15.52 -1.22
N SER A 244 6.43 15.31 -0.74
CA SER A 244 6.89 14.05 -0.15
C SER A 244 7.61 14.26 1.16
N GLY A 245 7.40 13.35 2.10
CA GLY A 245 8.24 13.24 3.28
C GLY A 245 9.69 12.88 2.97
N THR A 246 10.58 13.20 3.89
CA THR A 246 12.04 13.13 3.73
C THR A 246 12.59 11.71 3.61
N SER A 247 11.87 10.69 4.10
CA SER A 247 12.29 9.28 3.94
C SER A 247 12.42 8.83 2.48
N GLY A 248 11.73 9.51 1.55
CA GLY A 248 11.87 9.26 0.11
C GLY A 248 13.26 9.61 -0.44
N ALA A 249 14.04 10.43 0.27
CA ALA A 249 15.42 10.76 -0.10
C ALA A 249 16.45 9.72 0.38
N GLY A 250 16.00 8.69 1.11
CA GLY A 250 16.84 7.61 1.63
C GLY A 250 17.46 7.92 3.01
N ARG A 251 18.31 6.99 3.48
CA ARG A 251 18.90 7.02 4.83
C ARG A 251 20.31 7.61 4.89
N SER A 252 20.88 8.01 3.75
CA SER A 252 22.21 8.62 3.70
C SER A 252 22.19 10.01 4.33
N ALA A 253 23.10 10.27 5.27
CA ALA A 253 23.25 11.59 5.88
C ALA A 253 23.74 12.61 4.84
N LYS A 254 22.99 13.71 4.68
CA LYS A 254 23.32 14.84 3.81
C LYS A 254 22.87 16.11 4.52
N VAL A 255 23.63 17.20 4.37
CA VAL A 255 23.34 18.48 5.04
C VAL A 255 21.89 18.90 4.78
N ASN A 256 21.46 18.91 3.52
CA ASN A 256 20.11 19.29 3.10
C ASN A 256 18.97 18.35 3.57
N LEU A 257 19.28 17.28 4.32
CA LEU A 257 18.32 16.37 4.93
C LEU A 257 18.43 16.34 6.47
N LEU A 258 19.30 17.17 7.06
CA LEU A 258 19.38 17.33 8.51
C LEU A 258 18.07 17.91 9.05
N GLY A 259 17.71 17.54 10.27
CA GLY A 259 16.46 17.99 10.91
C GLY A 259 16.30 19.51 10.88
N SER A 260 17.35 20.27 11.20
CA SER A 260 17.33 21.73 11.19
C SER A 260 17.15 22.36 9.81
N GLU A 261 17.49 21.67 8.72
CA GLU A 261 17.29 22.17 7.36
C GLU A 261 15.87 21.88 6.84
N VAL A 262 15.26 20.78 7.28
CA VAL A 262 13.98 20.31 6.74
C VAL A 262 12.79 20.64 7.63
N MET A 263 12.97 20.76 8.95
CA MET A 263 11.87 20.98 9.89
C MET A 263 11.30 22.39 9.72
N GLY A 264 10.03 22.47 9.33
CA GLY A 264 9.33 23.73 9.11
C GLY A 264 9.53 24.37 7.73
N ASP A 265 10.24 23.70 6.82
CA ASP A 265 10.45 24.18 5.45
C ASP A 265 9.75 23.32 4.39
N LEU A 266 9.48 23.91 3.23
CA LEU A 266 8.96 23.27 2.03
C LEU A 266 9.81 23.70 0.83
N THR A 267 10.56 22.78 0.24
CA THR A 267 11.50 23.11 -0.85
C THR A 267 11.18 22.32 -2.12
N ALA A 268 10.97 23.01 -3.24
CA ALA A 268 10.97 22.36 -4.55
C ALA A 268 12.39 21.91 -4.93
N TYR A 269 12.52 20.76 -5.60
CA TYR A 269 13.84 20.25 -6.00
C TYR A 269 13.78 19.54 -7.36
N LYS A 270 14.90 19.55 -8.09
CA LYS A 270 15.03 18.92 -9.44
C LYS A 270 13.84 19.23 -10.36
N VAL A 271 13.37 20.48 -10.33
CA VAL A 271 12.18 20.93 -11.06
C VAL A 271 12.41 20.72 -12.56
N GLY A 272 11.47 20.02 -13.22
CA GLY A 272 11.54 19.70 -14.65
C GLY A 272 12.56 18.61 -15.04
N THR A 273 13.43 18.18 -14.13
CA THR A 273 14.56 17.26 -14.42
C THR A 273 14.60 16.04 -13.50
N HIS A 274 13.62 15.86 -12.61
CA HIS A 274 13.59 14.73 -11.68
C HIS A 274 13.50 13.38 -12.39
N GLN A 275 14.25 12.38 -11.89
CA GLN A 275 14.42 11.08 -12.56
C GLN A 275 13.14 10.24 -12.70
N HIS A 276 12.15 10.45 -11.83
CA HIS A 276 10.84 9.82 -11.95
C HIS A 276 9.96 10.38 -13.09
N ARG A 277 10.30 11.53 -13.69
CA ARG A 277 9.50 12.10 -14.78
C ARG A 277 9.35 11.13 -15.98
N PRO A 278 10.42 10.58 -16.58
CA PRO A 278 10.27 9.63 -17.68
C PRO A 278 9.48 8.37 -17.30
N GLU A 279 9.53 7.94 -16.05
CA GLU A 279 8.77 6.79 -15.55
C GLU A 279 7.25 7.08 -15.56
N ILE A 280 6.84 8.25 -15.06
CA ILE A 280 5.43 8.68 -15.12
C ILE A 280 4.98 8.79 -16.58
N VAL A 281 5.78 9.44 -17.44
CA VAL A 281 5.48 9.60 -18.87
C VAL A 281 5.32 8.24 -19.56
N GLN A 282 6.22 7.29 -19.30
CA GLN A 282 6.15 5.94 -19.87
C GLN A 282 4.85 5.23 -19.46
N ALA A 283 4.54 5.23 -18.16
CA ALA A 283 3.35 4.55 -17.65
C ALA A 283 2.06 5.16 -18.21
N LEU A 284 1.95 6.49 -18.23
CA LEU A 284 0.78 7.20 -18.74
C LEU A 284 0.65 7.08 -20.27
N SER A 285 1.76 7.12 -21.01
CA SER A 285 1.73 6.94 -22.47
C SER A 285 1.26 5.53 -22.84
N GLY A 286 1.66 4.51 -22.05
CA GLY A 286 1.20 3.14 -22.22
C GLY A 286 -0.32 2.99 -22.02
N VAL A 287 -0.90 3.74 -21.08
CA VAL A 287 -2.36 3.76 -20.86
C VAL A 287 -3.09 4.55 -21.95
N ALA A 288 -2.56 5.71 -22.34
CA ALA A 288 -3.17 6.58 -23.35
C ALA A 288 -3.07 6.01 -24.78
N GLY A 289 -2.17 5.05 -25.02
CA GLY A 289 -1.87 4.56 -26.38
C GLY A 289 -1.17 5.59 -27.27
N THR A 290 -0.73 6.71 -26.70
CA THR A 290 -0.06 7.82 -27.39
C THR A 290 0.93 8.50 -26.45
N ALA A 291 1.86 9.29 -27.02
CA ALA A 291 2.85 10.01 -26.24
C ALA A 291 2.22 11.08 -25.35
N VAL A 292 2.54 11.04 -24.06
CA VAL A 292 2.13 12.03 -23.05
C VAL A 292 3.24 13.07 -22.82
N SER A 293 2.85 14.32 -22.63
CA SER A 293 3.71 15.40 -22.13
C SER A 293 3.32 15.74 -20.70
N LEU A 294 4.34 15.83 -19.83
CA LEU A 294 4.18 16.03 -18.40
C LEU A 294 5.20 17.03 -17.86
N SER A 295 4.72 18.01 -17.11
CA SER A 295 5.50 18.81 -16.17
C SER A 295 5.45 18.19 -14.78
N PHE A 296 6.60 18.06 -14.12
CA PHE A 296 6.70 17.44 -12.80
C PHE A 296 7.58 18.28 -11.85
N THR A 297 7.01 18.61 -10.70
CA THR A 297 7.65 19.38 -9.63
C THR A 297 7.48 18.66 -8.30
N PRO A 298 8.52 17.95 -7.81
CA PRO A 298 8.49 17.41 -6.47
C PRO A 298 8.85 18.48 -5.43
N VAL A 299 8.22 18.40 -4.27
CA VAL A 299 8.41 19.28 -3.12
C VAL A 299 8.79 18.41 -1.93
N LEU A 300 9.94 18.70 -1.31
CA LEU A 300 10.32 18.09 -0.05
C LEU A 300 9.50 18.74 1.07
N ALA A 301 8.77 17.93 1.82
CA ALA A 301 7.90 18.37 2.90
C ALA A 301 8.48 18.02 4.27
N PRO A 302 8.13 18.78 5.33
CA PRO A 302 8.63 18.57 6.70
C PRO A 302 7.89 17.41 7.38
N LEU A 303 7.79 16.28 6.68
CA LEU A 303 7.11 15.06 7.09
C LEU A 303 8.12 13.90 7.02
N PRO A 304 8.09 12.91 7.92
CA PRO A 304 8.95 11.74 7.77
C PRO A 304 8.50 10.85 6.60
N ARG A 305 7.18 10.70 6.40
CA ARG A 305 6.56 9.83 5.39
C ARG A 305 5.36 10.51 4.74
N GLY A 306 4.92 9.93 3.64
CA GLY A 306 3.74 10.33 2.88
C GLY A 306 4.10 11.07 1.59
N ILE A 307 3.30 10.84 0.55
CA ILE A 307 3.23 11.68 -0.64
C ILE A 307 1.80 12.21 -0.78
N LEU A 308 1.68 13.49 -1.13
CA LEU A 308 0.45 14.11 -1.61
C LEU A 308 0.72 14.68 -3.00
N ALA A 309 0.14 14.07 -4.03
CA ALA A 309 0.32 14.49 -5.42
C ALA A 309 -0.95 15.18 -5.93
N THR A 310 -0.81 16.44 -6.34
CA THR A 310 -1.83 17.18 -7.08
C THR A 310 -1.50 17.06 -8.56
N CYS A 311 -2.37 16.37 -9.29
CA CYS A 311 -2.22 16.06 -10.69
C CYS A 311 -3.31 16.79 -11.48
N SER A 312 -2.99 17.38 -12.61
CA SER A 312 -4.00 18.00 -13.48
C SER A 312 -3.70 17.83 -14.95
N GLY A 313 -4.74 17.87 -15.77
CA GLY A 313 -4.64 17.88 -17.23
C GLY A 313 -5.69 18.81 -17.82
N ARG A 314 -5.40 19.38 -19.00
CA ARG A 314 -6.43 20.08 -19.78
C ARG A 314 -7.54 19.07 -20.09
N ALA A 315 -8.78 19.43 -19.75
CA ALA A 315 -9.91 18.54 -19.95
C ALA A 315 -10.36 18.52 -21.42
N THR A 316 -10.87 17.38 -21.90
CA THR A 316 -11.48 17.30 -23.23
C THR A 316 -12.90 17.91 -23.21
N PRO A 317 -13.41 18.42 -24.35
CA PRO A 317 -14.73 19.02 -24.42
C PRO A 317 -15.84 18.10 -23.88
N GLY A 318 -16.69 18.64 -23.01
CA GLY A 318 -17.79 17.89 -22.38
C GLY A 318 -17.42 17.18 -21.07
N THR A 319 -16.17 17.27 -20.62
CA THR A 319 -15.77 16.81 -19.28
C THR A 319 -16.38 17.67 -18.19
N ASP A 320 -16.91 17.05 -17.14
CA ASP A 320 -17.37 17.68 -15.91
C ASP A 320 -16.86 16.94 -14.67
N ALA A 321 -17.22 17.41 -13.47
CA ALA A 321 -16.74 16.84 -12.22
C ALA A 321 -17.28 15.41 -11.99
N ASP A 322 -18.50 15.13 -12.43
CA ASP A 322 -19.12 13.81 -12.28
C ASP A 322 -18.44 12.78 -13.18
N ALA A 323 -18.08 13.15 -14.42
CA ALA A 323 -17.31 12.31 -15.32
C ALA A 323 -15.92 11.97 -14.76
N VAL A 324 -15.21 12.96 -14.20
CA VAL A 324 -13.91 12.74 -13.55
C VAL A 324 -14.04 11.77 -12.37
N TYR A 325 -15.03 12.00 -11.49
CA TYR A 325 -15.27 11.15 -10.34
C TYR A 325 -15.63 9.72 -10.75
N GLU A 326 -16.52 9.56 -11.72
CA GLU A 326 -16.98 8.25 -12.20
C GLU A 326 -15.85 7.47 -12.89
N ALA A 327 -14.97 8.12 -13.64
CA ALA A 327 -13.79 7.48 -14.23
C ALA A 327 -12.88 6.87 -13.15
N LEU A 328 -12.61 7.61 -12.07
CA LEU A 328 -11.83 7.11 -10.92
C LEU A 328 -12.56 5.96 -10.22
N ARG A 329 -13.86 6.13 -9.93
CA ARG A 329 -14.68 5.13 -9.22
C ARG A 329 -14.78 3.83 -9.99
N SER A 330 -14.94 3.89 -11.31
CA SER A 330 -15.03 2.74 -12.20
C SER A 330 -13.68 2.03 -12.31
N ALA A 331 -12.59 2.78 -12.56
CA ALA A 331 -11.25 2.20 -12.70
C ALA A 331 -10.77 1.46 -11.45
N TYR A 332 -11.16 1.94 -10.27
CA TYR A 332 -10.74 1.36 -8.99
C TYR A 332 -11.84 0.57 -8.29
N ALA A 333 -12.89 0.20 -9.02
CA ALA A 333 -13.91 -0.69 -8.50
C ALA A 333 -13.30 -2.08 -8.23
N GLY A 334 -13.30 -2.49 -6.97
CA GLY A 334 -12.74 -3.79 -6.55
C GLY A 334 -11.24 -3.80 -6.29
N GLU A 335 -10.54 -2.67 -6.44
CA GLU A 335 -9.14 -2.57 -6.05
C GLU A 335 -9.00 -2.50 -4.52
N PRO A 336 -8.27 -3.43 -3.87
CA PRO A 336 -8.26 -3.55 -2.41
C PRO A 336 -7.52 -2.39 -1.72
N PHE A 337 -6.58 -1.77 -2.43
CA PHE A 337 -5.72 -0.73 -1.89
C PHE A 337 -6.06 0.68 -2.38
N VAL A 338 -6.88 0.84 -3.42
CA VAL A 338 -7.23 2.16 -3.95
C VAL A 338 -8.62 2.57 -3.48
N ARG A 339 -8.67 3.66 -2.72
CA ARG A 339 -9.90 4.25 -2.20
C ARG A 339 -10.20 5.56 -2.89
N VAL A 340 -11.25 5.59 -3.70
CA VAL A 340 -11.83 6.84 -4.21
C VAL A 340 -12.67 7.49 -3.10
N LEU A 341 -12.29 8.70 -2.68
CA LEU A 341 -13.01 9.44 -1.64
C LEU A 341 -14.26 10.11 -2.23
N PRO A 342 -15.35 10.29 -1.46
CA PRO A 342 -16.55 10.97 -1.94
C PRO A 342 -16.26 12.40 -2.42
N PRO A 343 -17.08 12.95 -3.33
CA PRO A 343 -16.98 14.35 -3.75
C PRO A 343 -16.94 15.30 -2.55
N GLY A 344 -16.05 16.30 -2.59
CA GLY A 344 -15.84 17.26 -1.50
C GLY A 344 -14.98 16.73 -0.34
N ARG A 345 -14.47 15.50 -0.39
CA ARG A 345 -13.45 14.97 0.53
C ARG A 345 -12.12 14.84 -0.21
N TRP A 346 -11.04 15.29 0.41
CA TRP A 346 -9.72 15.30 -0.22
C TRP A 346 -8.75 14.35 0.49
N PRO A 347 -7.78 13.75 -0.24
CA PRO A 347 -6.78 12.89 0.38
C PRO A 347 -5.91 13.64 1.39
N HIS A 348 -5.51 12.92 2.43
CA HIS A 348 -4.54 13.37 3.43
C HIS A 348 -3.37 12.38 3.44
N ALA A 349 -2.12 12.86 3.32
CA ALA A 349 -0.94 12.00 3.36
C ALA A 349 -0.90 11.14 4.64
N ALA A 350 -1.19 11.76 5.79
CA ALA A 350 -1.24 11.10 7.10
C ALA A 350 -2.21 9.91 7.16
N ALA A 351 -3.32 9.95 6.41
CA ALA A 351 -4.33 8.89 6.42
C ALA A 351 -3.86 7.57 5.78
N THR A 352 -2.70 7.57 5.11
CA THR A 352 -2.16 6.39 4.40
C THR A 352 -0.90 5.80 5.06
N LEU A 353 -0.38 6.44 6.12
CA LEU A 353 0.89 6.08 6.75
C LEU A 353 0.91 4.64 7.28
N GLY A 354 2.02 3.94 7.12
CA GLY A 354 2.22 2.57 7.58
C GLY A 354 1.43 1.49 6.81
N GLY A 355 0.59 1.89 5.85
CA GLY A 355 -0.22 1.01 5.03
C GLY A 355 0.19 0.96 3.56
N ASN A 356 -0.56 0.18 2.80
CA ASN A 356 -0.43 0.06 1.34
C ASN A 356 -1.55 0.80 0.59
N ALA A 357 -2.32 1.63 1.29
CA ALA A 357 -3.47 2.32 0.72
C ALA A 357 -3.06 3.50 -0.18
N VAL A 358 -3.93 3.76 -1.15
CA VAL A 358 -3.97 4.96 -1.98
C VAL A 358 -5.31 5.63 -1.75
N HIS A 359 -5.31 6.88 -1.32
CA HIS A 359 -6.53 7.70 -1.31
C HIS A 359 -6.51 8.62 -2.51
N VAL A 360 -7.58 8.62 -3.31
CA VAL A 360 -7.69 9.44 -4.53
C VAL A 360 -9.03 10.16 -4.59
N GLN A 361 -9.05 11.38 -5.12
CA GLN A 361 -10.28 12.10 -5.44
C GLN A 361 -10.00 13.10 -6.57
N GLY A 362 -10.97 13.32 -7.45
CA GLY A 362 -10.82 14.27 -8.55
C GLY A 362 -12.08 15.08 -8.86
N THR A 363 -11.86 16.26 -9.40
CA THR A 363 -12.87 17.24 -9.79
C THR A 363 -12.53 17.85 -11.15
N PHE A 364 -13.45 18.63 -11.69
CA PHE A 364 -13.22 19.51 -12.82
C PHE A 364 -13.29 20.97 -12.37
N ASP A 365 -12.32 21.77 -12.78
CA ASP A 365 -12.32 23.22 -12.64
C ASP A 365 -12.75 23.84 -13.98
N ALA A 366 -13.99 24.34 -13.99
CA ALA A 366 -14.61 24.90 -15.19
C ALA A 366 -13.98 26.23 -15.64
N GLU A 367 -13.39 27.01 -14.72
CA GLU A 367 -12.79 28.29 -15.07
C GLU A 367 -11.44 28.10 -15.78
N SER A 368 -10.63 27.16 -15.28
CA SER A 368 -9.35 26.83 -15.93
C SER A 368 -9.45 25.78 -17.04
N GLY A 369 -10.59 25.08 -17.13
CA GLY A 369 -10.79 23.99 -18.08
C GLY A 369 -9.92 22.77 -17.79
N ARG A 370 -9.61 22.50 -16.51
CA ARG A 370 -8.72 21.39 -16.11
C ARG A 370 -9.44 20.37 -15.24
N ALA A 371 -9.17 19.10 -15.50
CA ALA A 371 -9.44 18.05 -14.54
C ALA A 371 -8.30 18.01 -13.52
N ILE A 372 -8.64 17.89 -12.24
CA ILE A 372 -7.70 17.87 -11.12
C ILE A 372 -7.95 16.60 -10.32
N VAL A 373 -6.90 15.83 -10.07
CA VAL A 373 -6.93 14.63 -9.23
C VAL A 373 -5.85 14.75 -8.17
N VAL A 374 -6.24 14.60 -6.91
CA VAL A 374 -5.30 14.52 -5.79
C VAL A 374 -5.18 13.06 -5.37
N SER A 375 -3.96 12.60 -5.12
CA SER A 375 -3.70 11.28 -4.53
C SER A 375 -2.77 11.37 -3.32
N ALA A 376 -2.97 10.47 -2.36
CA ALA A 376 -2.12 10.30 -1.19
C ALA A 376 -1.69 8.84 -1.03
N ILE A 377 -0.42 8.62 -0.69
CA ILE A 377 0.16 7.30 -0.38
C ILE A 377 1.22 7.42 0.74
N ASP A 378 1.50 6.33 1.46
CA ASP A 378 2.78 6.19 2.16
C ASP A 378 3.89 5.91 1.13
N ASN A 379 4.90 6.78 1.08
CA ASN A 379 6.01 6.69 0.13
C ASN A 379 6.92 5.46 0.36
N LEU A 380 6.95 4.90 1.57
CA LEU A 380 7.65 3.65 1.89
C LEU A 380 6.73 2.43 1.84
N GLY A 381 5.42 2.63 2.06
CA GLY A 381 4.39 1.61 1.87
C GLY A 381 4.09 1.38 0.39
N LYS A 382 2.93 1.84 -0.08
CA LYS A 382 2.52 1.71 -1.50
C LYS A 382 3.49 2.36 -2.49
N GLY A 383 4.28 3.34 -2.04
CA GLY A 383 5.32 3.95 -2.88
C GLY A 383 6.62 3.16 -3.02
N ALA A 384 6.81 2.08 -2.24
CA ALA A 384 8.03 1.27 -2.30
C ALA A 384 7.82 -0.19 -1.80
N ALA A 385 8.00 -0.45 -0.51
CA ALA A 385 8.08 -1.81 0.05
C ALA A 385 6.74 -2.56 0.02
N GLY A 386 5.64 -1.86 0.29
CA GLY A 386 4.29 -2.43 0.22
C GLY A 386 3.93 -2.86 -1.21
N GLN A 387 4.26 -2.03 -2.18
CA GLN A 387 4.10 -2.35 -3.61
C GLN A 387 4.96 -3.54 -4.03
N ALA A 388 6.21 -3.58 -3.57
CA ALA A 388 7.12 -4.69 -3.86
C ALA A 388 6.58 -6.01 -3.30
N LEU A 389 6.07 -6.01 -2.07
CA LEU A 389 5.45 -7.18 -1.45
C LEU A 389 4.14 -7.58 -2.16
N GLN A 390 3.32 -6.61 -2.57
CA GLN A 390 2.11 -6.88 -3.36
C GLN A 390 2.45 -7.58 -4.69
N CYS A 391 3.53 -7.15 -5.36
CA CYS A 391 4.02 -7.82 -6.56
C CYS A 391 4.55 -9.22 -6.26
N ALA A 392 5.31 -9.39 -5.18
CA ALA A 392 5.83 -10.70 -4.78
C ALA A 392 4.69 -11.69 -4.50
N ASN A 393 3.64 -11.27 -3.79
CA ASN A 393 2.46 -12.10 -3.53
C ASN A 393 1.86 -12.63 -4.83
N LEU A 394 1.66 -11.75 -5.82
CA LEU A 394 1.16 -12.15 -7.15
C LEU A 394 2.09 -13.13 -7.85
N MET A 395 3.41 -12.89 -7.86
CA MET A 395 4.41 -13.78 -8.49
C MET A 395 4.47 -15.16 -7.84
N LEU A 396 4.17 -15.24 -6.54
CA LEU A 396 4.19 -16.45 -5.73
C LEU A 396 2.83 -17.18 -5.73
N GLY A 397 1.78 -16.58 -6.31
CA GLY A 397 0.43 -17.12 -6.28
C GLY A 397 -0.26 -17.02 -4.91
N LEU A 398 0.23 -16.13 -4.04
CA LEU A 398 -0.36 -15.84 -2.73
C LEU A 398 -1.50 -14.83 -2.87
N SER A 399 -2.26 -14.62 -1.80
CA SER A 399 -3.24 -13.53 -1.76
C SER A 399 -2.53 -12.18 -1.96
N GLU A 400 -3.00 -11.38 -2.93
CA GLU A 400 -2.42 -10.06 -3.22
C GLU A 400 -2.32 -9.16 -1.98
N THR A 401 -3.24 -9.32 -1.03
CA THR A 401 -3.30 -8.53 0.21
C THR A 401 -2.56 -9.17 1.40
N ALA A 402 -1.93 -10.32 1.25
CA ALA A 402 -1.21 -10.97 2.35
C ALA A 402 -0.10 -10.07 2.92
N GLY A 403 -0.06 -9.93 4.24
CA GLY A 403 0.89 -9.06 4.95
C GLY A 403 0.72 -7.55 4.70
N LEU A 404 -0.34 -7.12 4.01
CA LEU A 404 -0.56 -5.73 3.61
C LEU A 404 -1.91 -5.21 4.11
N THR A 405 -1.89 -4.05 4.77
CA THR A 405 -3.10 -3.38 5.26
C THR A 405 -3.44 -2.16 4.42
N ALA A 406 -4.73 -1.97 4.15
CA ALA A 406 -5.25 -0.71 3.58
C ALA A 406 -5.58 0.33 4.67
N GLN A 407 -5.37 0.01 5.95
CA GLN A 407 -5.61 0.92 7.06
C GLN A 407 -4.34 1.72 7.38
N GLY A 408 -4.45 3.05 7.39
CA GLY A 408 -3.36 3.93 7.80
C GLY A 408 -3.23 4.06 9.32
N ILE A 409 -2.04 4.44 9.76
CA ILE A 409 -1.69 4.79 11.13
C ILE A 409 -1.68 6.32 11.22
N ALA A 410 -2.74 6.88 11.79
CA ALA A 410 -2.90 8.32 12.03
C ALA A 410 -2.90 8.58 13.55
N PRO A 411 -2.61 9.81 14.05
CA PRO A 411 -2.72 11.14 13.42
C PRO A 411 -1.51 11.63 12.61
#